data_AF-B6FXY4-F1
#
_entry.id   AF-B6FXY4-F1
#
_cell.length_a   1.000
_cell.length_b   1.000
_cell.length_c   1.000
_cell.angle_alpha   90.00
_cell.angle_beta   90.00
_cell.angle_gamma   90.00
#
_symmetry.space_group_name_H-M   'P 1'
#
loop_
_entity.id
_entity.type
_entity.pdbx_description
1 polymer ?
#
loop_
_entity_poly.entity_id
_entity_poly.type
_entity_poly.pdbx_seq_one_letter_code
_entity_poly.pdbx_strand_id
1 'polypeptide(L)'
;MANIKIVTDGSCDFPQEILDIVNPEIVRINVAFGEDSYVGGVDIDEKTFYEKMRGCKELPKTSSPSLERFMEVYGNEEYEEIIVFTLTSKLSGTYSNAVISKNMYLEDHDYKRIEVIDSENGSIAVALMILKTHQLIEAGKNMDEILEAIEQMKKDMVFYGTLDTLENAIKGGRVNPIAGKLINALNFKVIIKIDEGLVKPIDKARGESNSLKKLFTYIKNCVDINEIEHKDIIVGHANCPEKAEKVKKFIVDHYNFEETLVANIGPIMGTFTAEGAILIAVL
;
A
#
# COMPACT_ATOMS: atom_id res chain seq x y z
N MET A 1 -2.48 -16.23 25.98
CA MET A 1 -2.56 -14.78 25.72
C MET A 1 -3.36 -14.64 24.45
N ALA A 2 -4.40 -13.80 24.43
CA ALA A 2 -5.14 -13.54 23.21
C ALA A 2 -4.14 -13.03 22.15
N ASN A 3 -4.00 -13.75 21.05
CA ASN A 3 -3.07 -13.39 19.99
C ASN A 3 -3.82 -12.45 19.04
N ILE A 4 -3.37 -11.20 18.92
CA ILE A 4 -4.02 -10.20 18.05
C ILE A 4 -3.78 -10.61 16.60
N LYS A 5 -4.84 -10.88 15.83
CA LYS A 5 -4.71 -11.20 14.41
C LYS A 5 -4.65 -9.93 13.57
N ILE A 6 -3.60 -9.84 12.74
CA ILE A 6 -3.52 -8.81 11.71
C ILE A 6 -4.24 -9.30 10.44
N VAL A 7 -5.12 -8.46 9.95
CA VAL A 7 -5.86 -8.58 8.69
C VAL A 7 -5.52 -7.37 7.82
N THR A 8 -5.42 -7.55 6.52
CA THR A 8 -5.35 -6.44 5.57
C THR A 8 -6.18 -6.71 4.32
N ASP A 9 -6.31 -5.72 3.44
CA ASP A 9 -6.93 -5.91 2.14
C ASP A 9 -5.89 -6.18 1.03
N GLY A 10 -6.38 -6.69 -0.11
CA GLY A 10 -5.54 -7.07 -1.25
C GLY A 10 -4.86 -5.93 -2.02
N SER A 11 -4.87 -4.69 -1.51
CA SER A 11 -4.07 -3.57 -2.07
C SER A 11 -2.73 -3.37 -1.38
N CYS A 12 -2.47 -4.09 -0.29
CA CYS A 12 -1.17 -4.05 0.37
C CYS A 12 -0.14 -4.84 -0.43
N ASP A 13 0.98 -4.20 -0.74
CA ASP A 13 2.07 -4.77 -1.52
C ASP A 13 3.23 -5.09 -0.55
N PHE A 14 3.45 -6.36 -0.26
CA PHE A 14 4.44 -6.80 0.72
C PHE A 14 5.77 -7.19 0.07
N PRO A 15 6.91 -6.86 0.68
CA PRO A 15 8.12 -7.68 0.58
C PRO A 15 7.84 -9.08 1.11
N GLN A 16 8.47 -10.10 0.51
CA GLN A 16 8.28 -11.49 0.93
C GLN A 16 8.72 -11.70 2.39
N GLU A 17 9.78 -11.00 2.80
CA GLU A 17 10.33 -11.02 4.15
C GLU A 17 9.30 -10.62 5.22
N ILE A 18 8.40 -9.68 4.91
CA ILE A 18 7.32 -9.28 5.82
C ILE A 18 6.21 -10.33 5.86
N LEU A 19 5.86 -10.93 4.71
CA LEU A 19 4.84 -11.98 4.67
C LEU A 19 5.25 -13.22 5.47
N ASP A 20 6.52 -13.61 5.38
CA ASP A 20 7.05 -14.80 6.05
C ASP A 20 7.01 -14.69 7.58
N ILE A 21 7.10 -13.47 8.12
CA ILE A 21 7.11 -13.19 9.55
C ILE A 21 5.68 -12.89 10.06
N VAL A 22 4.98 -11.98 9.39
CA VAL A 22 3.68 -11.47 9.88
C VAL A 22 2.52 -12.41 9.53
N ASN A 23 2.57 -13.04 8.35
CA ASN A 23 1.52 -13.89 7.80
C ASN A 23 0.09 -13.34 8.03
N PRO A 24 -0.21 -12.11 7.55
CA PRO A 24 -1.51 -11.48 7.75
C PRO A 24 -2.60 -12.21 6.96
N GLU A 25 -3.84 -12.17 7.47
CA GLU A 25 -4.99 -12.58 6.66
C GLU A 25 -5.27 -11.50 5.61
N ILE A 26 -5.47 -11.88 4.34
CA ILE A 26 -5.63 -10.91 3.25
C ILE A 26 -7.03 -11.00 2.63
N VAL A 27 -7.86 -10.01 2.91
CA VAL A 27 -9.19 -9.84 2.32
C VAL A 27 -9.05 -9.33 0.89
N ARG A 28 -9.20 -10.24 -0.08
CA ARG A 28 -8.85 -9.96 -1.48
C ARG A 28 -9.80 -8.99 -2.18
N ILE A 29 -9.21 -8.13 -3.01
CA ILE A 29 -9.88 -7.18 -3.91
C ILE A 29 -9.93 -7.79 -5.31
N ASN A 30 -11.01 -7.53 -6.06
CA ASN A 30 -11.10 -8.02 -7.43
C ASN A 30 -10.56 -7.00 -8.44
N VAL A 31 -10.03 -7.51 -9.55
CA VAL A 31 -9.66 -6.75 -10.74
C VAL A 31 -10.39 -7.32 -11.96
N ALA A 32 -10.97 -6.46 -12.79
CA ALA A 32 -11.77 -6.83 -13.93
C ALA A 32 -11.23 -6.22 -15.24
N PHE A 33 -11.16 -7.05 -16.27
CA PHE A 33 -10.78 -6.71 -17.63
C PHE A 33 -12.00 -6.92 -18.54
N GLY A 34 -12.77 -5.86 -18.79
CA GLY A 34 -14.07 -5.98 -19.45
C GLY A 34 -15.06 -6.75 -18.57
N GLU A 35 -15.58 -7.86 -19.07
CA GLU A 35 -16.51 -8.75 -18.35
C GLU A 35 -15.81 -9.80 -17.49
N ASP A 36 -14.50 -10.03 -17.69
CA ASP A 36 -13.75 -11.02 -16.93
C ASP A 36 -13.27 -10.43 -15.60
N SER A 37 -13.68 -11.02 -14.48
CA SER A 37 -13.30 -10.60 -13.12
C SER A 37 -12.41 -11.65 -12.44
N TYR A 38 -11.38 -11.20 -11.73
CA TYR A 38 -10.37 -12.03 -11.09
C TYR A 38 -10.16 -11.56 -9.64
N VAL A 39 -9.99 -12.51 -8.71
CA VAL A 39 -9.52 -12.22 -7.36
C VAL A 39 -8.01 -11.95 -7.39
N GLY A 40 -7.59 -10.74 -7.01
CA GLY A 40 -6.20 -10.30 -7.10
C GLY A 40 -5.23 -11.16 -6.27
N GLY A 41 -4.15 -11.62 -6.89
CA GLY A 41 -3.15 -12.48 -6.25
C GLY A 41 -3.67 -13.88 -5.90
N VAL A 42 -4.82 -14.29 -6.45
CA VAL A 42 -5.37 -15.65 -6.36
C VAL A 42 -5.65 -16.18 -7.76
N ASP A 43 -6.57 -15.53 -8.48
CA ASP A 43 -6.93 -15.91 -9.85
C ASP A 43 -6.00 -15.28 -10.90
N ILE A 44 -5.27 -14.22 -10.51
CA ILE A 44 -4.34 -13.50 -11.37
C ILE A 44 -3.11 -13.05 -10.59
N ASP A 45 -1.94 -13.50 -11.04
CA ASP A 45 -0.64 -13.09 -10.51
C ASP A 45 -0.16 -11.77 -11.15
N GLU A 46 0.90 -11.18 -10.62
CA GLU A 46 1.42 -9.89 -11.07
C GLU A 46 1.87 -9.97 -12.53
N LYS A 47 2.57 -11.04 -12.89
CA LYS A 47 3.11 -11.23 -14.25
C LYS A 47 1.99 -11.24 -15.29
N THR A 48 0.97 -12.07 -15.07
CA THR A 48 -0.18 -12.20 -15.96
C THR A 48 -0.99 -10.91 -16.00
N PHE A 49 -1.12 -10.23 -14.85
CA PHE A 49 -1.77 -8.92 -14.77
C PHE A 49 -1.09 -7.88 -15.67
N TYR A 50 0.24 -7.70 -15.54
CA TYR A 50 0.97 -6.71 -16.34
C TYR A 50 1.01 -7.10 -17.83
N GLU A 51 1.08 -8.39 -18.16
CA GLU A 51 0.93 -8.87 -19.54
C GLU A 51 -0.44 -8.51 -20.14
N LYS A 52 -1.54 -8.76 -19.41
CA LYS A 52 -2.88 -8.34 -19.82
C LYS A 52 -2.99 -6.82 -19.94
N MET A 53 -2.45 -6.07 -18.97
CA MET A 53 -2.50 -4.60 -18.96
C MET A 53 -1.89 -4.00 -20.23
N ARG A 54 -0.75 -4.52 -20.70
CA ARG A 54 -0.11 -4.06 -21.95
C ARG A 54 -0.97 -4.25 -23.20
N GLY A 55 -1.84 -5.26 -23.22
CA GLY A 55 -2.74 -5.55 -24.33
C GLY A 55 -4.09 -4.82 -24.26
N CYS A 56 -4.44 -4.25 -23.11
CA CYS A 56 -5.76 -3.65 -22.88
C CYS A 56 -5.80 -2.17 -23.27
N LYS A 57 -6.82 -1.81 -24.07
CA LYS A 57 -7.11 -0.40 -24.41
C LYS A 57 -7.83 0.33 -23.28
N GLU A 58 -8.69 -0.38 -22.58
CA GLU A 58 -9.46 0.15 -21.46
C GLU A 58 -8.75 -0.13 -20.15
N LEU A 59 -8.85 0.81 -19.21
CA LEU A 59 -8.28 0.65 -17.88
C LEU A 59 -9.07 -0.45 -17.14
N PRO A 60 -8.39 -1.42 -16.50
CA PRO A 60 -9.04 -2.38 -15.64
C PRO A 60 -9.83 -1.70 -14.52
N LYS A 61 -10.92 -2.32 -14.08
CA LYS A 61 -11.69 -1.85 -12.93
C LYS A 61 -11.32 -2.66 -11.70
N THR A 62 -11.30 -2.04 -10.54
CA THR A 62 -11.16 -2.73 -9.26
C THR A 62 -12.44 -2.57 -8.44
N SER A 63 -12.77 -3.56 -7.62
CA SER A 63 -13.91 -3.51 -6.70
C SER A 63 -13.47 -3.90 -5.29
N SER A 64 -13.83 -3.08 -4.30
CA SER A 64 -13.58 -3.38 -2.89
C SER A 64 -14.16 -4.74 -2.49
N PRO A 65 -13.63 -5.38 -1.43
CA PRO A 65 -14.14 -6.67 -0.98
C PRO A 65 -15.60 -6.54 -0.52
N SER A 66 -16.36 -7.61 -0.65
CA SER A 66 -17.75 -7.65 -0.19
C SER A 66 -17.82 -7.69 1.34
N LEU A 67 -19.01 -7.42 1.90
CA LEU A 67 -19.22 -7.50 3.34
C LEU A 67 -19.01 -8.93 3.83
N GLU A 68 -19.47 -9.91 3.05
CA GLU A 68 -19.37 -11.33 3.37
C GLU A 68 -17.92 -11.78 3.53
N ARG A 69 -16.99 -11.31 2.68
CA ARG A 69 -15.56 -11.62 2.81
C ARG A 69 -14.96 -11.10 4.12
N PHE A 70 -15.38 -9.94 4.60
CA PHE A 70 -14.96 -9.43 5.90
C PHE A 70 -15.61 -10.22 7.05
N MET A 71 -16.90 -10.55 6.93
CA MET A 71 -17.61 -11.36 7.92
C MET A 71 -16.99 -12.75 8.09
N GLU A 72 -16.51 -13.38 7.01
CA GLU A 72 -15.79 -14.67 7.07
C GLU A 72 -14.52 -14.56 7.93
N VAL A 73 -13.71 -13.52 7.73
CA VAL A 73 -12.51 -13.29 8.54
C VAL A 73 -12.87 -12.97 10.00
N TYR A 74 -13.91 -12.18 10.21
CA TYR A 74 -14.41 -11.86 11.55
C TYR A 74 -15.03 -13.06 12.25
N GLY A 75 -15.50 -14.07 11.53
CA GLY A 75 -16.04 -15.31 12.08
C GLY A 75 -14.99 -16.30 12.58
N ASN A 76 -13.69 -16.06 12.35
CA ASN A 76 -12.66 -16.98 12.81
C ASN A 76 -12.53 -16.96 14.35
N GLU A 77 -13.00 -18.01 15.02
CA GLU A 77 -13.03 -18.15 16.48
C GLU A 77 -11.64 -18.30 17.13
N GLU A 78 -10.56 -18.52 16.37
CA GLU A 78 -9.20 -18.65 16.90
C GLU A 78 -8.65 -17.33 17.50
N TYR A 79 -9.26 -16.20 17.14
CA TYR A 79 -8.78 -14.86 17.52
C TYR A 79 -9.88 -14.08 18.23
N GLU A 80 -9.61 -13.61 19.44
CA GLU A 80 -10.52 -12.72 20.20
C GLU A 80 -10.32 -11.24 19.82
N GLU A 81 -9.12 -10.90 19.33
CA GLU A 81 -8.74 -9.55 18.94
C GLU A 81 -8.24 -9.52 17.48
N ILE A 82 -8.78 -8.60 16.68
CA ILE A 82 -8.46 -8.46 15.25
C ILE A 82 -8.16 -6.99 14.93
N ILE A 83 -7.05 -6.73 14.23
CA ILE A 83 -6.73 -5.43 13.64
C ILE A 83 -6.81 -5.55 12.12
N VAL A 84 -7.59 -4.69 11.49
CA VAL A 84 -7.83 -4.69 10.04
C VAL A 84 -7.24 -3.43 9.42
N PHE A 85 -6.13 -3.56 8.68
CA PHE A 85 -5.56 -2.47 7.90
C PHE A 85 -6.20 -2.39 6.52
N THR A 86 -6.77 -1.24 6.20
CA THR A 86 -7.34 -0.99 4.87
C THR A 86 -6.61 0.14 4.16
N LEU A 87 -6.58 0.13 2.82
CA LEU A 87 -6.19 1.33 2.07
C LEU A 87 -7.11 2.51 2.38
N THR A 88 -6.56 3.70 2.17
CA THR A 88 -7.21 4.99 2.38
C THR A 88 -8.69 5.00 1.98
N SER A 89 -9.54 5.39 2.93
CA SER A 89 -10.99 5.55 2.69
C SER A 89 -11.30 6.59 1.61
N LYS A 90 -10.35 7.47 1.26
CA LYS A 90 -10.52 8.49 0.22
C LYS A 90 -10.49 7.92 -1.20
N LEU A 91 -9.91 6.73 -1.41
CA LEU A 91 -9.69 6.15 -2.74
C LEU A 91 -10.40 4.80 -2.95
N SER A 92 -10.96 4.22 -1.89
CA SER A 92 -11.68 2.94 -1.92
C SER A 92 -12.78 2.86 -0.86
N GLY A 93 -13.84 2.11 -1.17
CA GLY A 93 -14.88 1.72 -0.22
C GLY A 93 -14.49 0.55 0.69
N THR A 94 -13.24 0.07 0.63
CA THR A 94 -12.78 -1.06 1.46
C THR A 94 -12.91 -0.78 2.95
N TYR A 95 -12.47 0.40 3.41
CA TYR A 95 -12.62 0.82 4.81
C TYR A 95 -14.09 0.80 5.26
N SER A 96 -14.99 1.40 4.48
CA SER A 96 -16.41 1.41 4.83
C SER A 96 -17.01 0.00 4.87
N ASN A 97 -16.64 -0.87 3.93
CA ASN A 97 -17.13 -2.25 3.91
C ASN A 97 -16.63 -3.04 5.14
N ALA A 98 -15.37 -2.85 5.53
CA ALA A 98 -14.79 -3.47 6.71
C ALA A 98 -15.49 -3.00 8.01
N VAL A 99 -15.79 -1.70 8.14
CA VAL A 99 -16.51 -1.12 9.29
C VAL A 99 -17.95 -1.59 9.36
N ILE A 100 -18.68 -1.60 8.23
CA ILE A 100 -20.06 -2.10 8.19
C ILE A 100 -20.09 -3.56 8.64
N SER A 101 -19.19 -4.38 8.11
CA SER A 101 -19.08 -5.80 8.48
C SER A 101 -18.72 -5.97 9.96
N LYS A 102 -17.83 -5.13 10.51
CA LYS A 102 -17.49 -5.14 11.95
C LYS A 102 -18.75 -4.90 12.79
N ASN A 103 -19.50 -3.84 12.45
CA ASN A 103 -20.69 -3.48 13.21
C ASN A 103 -21.75 -4.58 13.15
N MET A 104 -22.02 -5.15 11.97
CA MET A 104 -22.94 -6.28 11.81
C MET A 104 -22.50 -7.51 12.60
N TYR A 105 -21.21 -7.84 12.58
CA TYR A 105 -20.68 -9.01 13.29
C TYR A 105 -20.83 -8.87 14.81
N LEU A 106 -20.54 -7.68 15.35
CA LEU A 106 -20.55 -7.42 16.79
C LEU A 106 -21.96 -7.31 17.39
N GLU A 107 -23.03 -7.26 16.59
CA GLU A 107 -24.41 -7.31 17.10
C GLU A 107 -24.69 -8.61 17.89
N ASP A 108 -24.11 -9.73 17.45
CA ASP A 108 -24.31 -11.05 18.04
C ASP A 108 -23.03 -11.62 18.72
N HIS A 109 -21.90 -10.92 18.66
CA HIS A 109 -20.58 -11.42 19.13
C HIS A 109 -19.81 -10.37 19.97
N ASP A 110 -20.39 -9.98 21.11
CA ASP A 110 -19.85 -8.93 21.99
C ASP A 110 -18.51 -9.28 22.69
N TYR A 111 -18.13 -10.56 22.69
CA TYR A 111 -16.86 -11.05 23.22
C TYR A 111 -15.66 -10.75 22.31
N LYS A 112 -15.89 -10.34 21.05
CA LYS A 112 -14.83 -10.12 20.07
C LYS A 112 -14.45 -8.64 19.98
N ARG A 113 -13.16 -8.33 19.92
CA ARG A 113 -12.66 -6.98 19.64
C ARG A 113 -12.11 -6.92 18.22
N ILE A 114 -12.71 -6.08 17.39
CA ILE A 114 -12.27 -5.86 16.00
C ILE A 114 -11.99 -4.38 15.85
N GLU A 115 -10.83 -3.99 15.34
CA GLU A 115 -10.49 -2.60 15.06
C GLU A 115 -10.12 -2.42 13.60
N VAL A 116 -10.83 -1.52 12.91
CA VAL A 116 -10.63 -1.25 11.49
C VAL A 116 -9.87 0.06 11.35
N ILE A 117 -8.71 -0.02 10.73
CA ILE A 117 -7.78 1.08 10.52
C ILE A 117 -7.91 1.57 9.08
N ASP A 118 -8.34 2.82 8.93
CA ASP A 118 -8.05 3.60 7.73
C ASP A 118 -6.56 3.96 7.75
N SER A 119 -5.75 3.34 6.90
CA SER A 119 -4.30 3.61 6.88
C SER A 119 -3.93 5.01 6.39
N GLU A 120 -4.88 5.72 5.76
CA GLU A 120 -4.64 6.95 5.01
C GLU A 120 -3.55 6.81 3.93
N ASN A 121 -3.21 5.57 3.56
CA ASN A 121 -2.17 5.20 2.62
C ASN A 121 -2.63 3.99 1.77
N GLY A 122 -1.70 3.30 1.12
CA GLY A 122 -1.94 2.05 0.40
C GLY A 122 -0.61 1.37 0.07
N SER A 123 -0.65 0.23 -0.62
CA SER A 123 0.57 -0.46 -1.10
C SER A 123 1.56 -0.72 0.05
N ILE A 124 2.84 -0.51 -0.21
CA ILE A 124 3.99 -0.73 0.66
C ILE A 124 3.96 0.06 1.98
N ALA A 125 3.27 1.21 2.05
CA ALA A 125 3.15 1.96 3.31
C ALA A 125 2.32 1.17 4.33
N VAL A 126 1.27 0.49 3.86
CA VAL A 126 0.46 -0.38 4.72
C VAL A 126 1.27 -1.59 5.18
N ALA A 127 2.15 -2.13 4.32
CA ALA A 127 3.05 -3.23 4.67
C ALA A 127 4.03 -2.84 5.80
N LEU A 128 4.59 -1.62 5.75
CA LEU A 128 5.42 -1.06 6.81
C LEU A 128 4.65 -0.92 8.13
N MET A 129 3.44 -0.34 8.09
CA MET A 129 2.60 -0.21 9.29
C MET A 129 2.29 -1.56 9.91
N ILE A 130 2.02 -2.57 9.08
CA ILE A 130 1.76 -3.95 9.50
C ILE A 130 2.99 -4.59 10.15
N LEU A 131 4.18 -4.40 9.58
CA LEU A 131 5.43 -4.88 10.18
C LEU A 131 5.66 -4.27 11.57
N LYS A 132 5.56 -2.95 11.70
CA LYS A 132 5.73 -2.27 12.99
C LYS A 132 4.65 -2.69 13.99
N THR A 133 3.42 -2.89 13.54
CA THR A 133 2.33 -3.40 14.39
C THR A 133 2.61 -4.81 14.88
N HIS A 134 3.10 -5.70 14.01
CA HIS A 134 3.50 -7.05 14.41
C HIS A 134 4.63 -7.03 15.46
N GLN A 135 5.64 -6.17 15.29
CA GLN A 135 6.70 -6.00 16.29
C GLN A 135 6.16 -5.55 17.66
N LEU A 136 5.14 -4.70 17.70
CA LEU A 136 4.49 -4.30 18.97
C LEU A 136 3.72 -5.45 19.61
N ILE A 137 3.03 -6.28 18.82
CA ILE A 137 2.34 -7.49 19.30
C ILE A 137 3.36 -8.46 19.91
N GLU A 138 4.48 -8.72 19.23
CA GLU A 138 5.56 -9.59 19.73
C GLU A 138 6.21 -9.02 21.00
N ALA A 139 6.24 -7.69 21.15
CA ALA A 139 6.69 -7.01 22.37
C ALA A 139 5.66 -7.07 23.52
N GLY A 140 4.51 -7.73 23.32
CA GLY A 140 3.47 -7.91 24.33
C GLY A 140 2.62 -6.66 24.58
N LYS A 141 2.60 -5.71 23.64
CA LYS A 141 1.71 -4.53 23.71
C LYS A 141 0.26 -4.95 23.57
N ASN A 142 -0.61 -4.30 24.34
CA ASN A 142 -2.05 -4.52 24.21
C ASN A 142 -2.64 -3.72 23.04
N MET A 143 -3.87 -4.05 22.65
CA MET A 143 -4.57 -3.42 21.54
C MET A 143 -4.61 -1.88 21.64
N ASP A 144 -4.88 -1.30 22.81
CA ASP A 144 -4.98 0.15 22.97
C ASP A 144 -3.62 0.85 22.74
N GLU A 145 -2.53 0.29 23.29
CA GLU A 145 -1.17 0.77 23.03
C GLU A 145 -0.80 0.68 21.54
N ILE A 146 -1.24 -0.39 20.87
CA ILE A 146 -0.99 -0.60 19.43
C ILE A 146 -1.77 0.44 18.60
N LEU A 147 -3.03 0.71 18.92
CA LEU A 147 -3.84 1.71 18.23
C LEU A 147 -3.23 3.11 18.36
N GLU A 148 -2.76 3.48 19.55
CA GLU A 148 -2.05 4.74 19.77
C GLU A 148 -0.78 4.84 18.90
N ALA A 149 -0.01 3.75 18.83
CA ALA A 149 1.18 3.70 18.00
C ALA A 149 0.85 3.80 16.50
N ILE A 150 -0.22 3.14 16.03
CA ILE A 150 -0.71 3.23 14.65
C ILE A 150 -1.06 4.67 14.27
N GLU A 151 -1.73 5.42 15.14
CA GLU A 151 -2.04 6.84 14.90
C GLU A 151 -0.78 7.72 14.80
N GLN A 152 0.30 7.35 15.51
CA GLN A 152 1.58 8.01 15.35
C GLN A 152 2.26 7.60 14.03
N MET A 153 2.23 6.32 13.67
CA MET A 153 2.77 5.82 12.40
C MET A 153 2.15 6.50 11.19
N LYS A 154 0.84 6.80 11.21
CA LYS A 154 0.17 7.56 10.13
C LYS A 154 0.78 8.93 9.90
N LYS A 155 1.19 9.62 10.97
CA LYS A 155 1.79 10.97 10.91
C LYS A 155 3.24 10.92 10.45
N ASP A 156 3.96 9.88 10.87
CA ASP A 156 5.38 9.72 10.59
C ASP A 156 5.65 9.07 9.23
N MET A 157 4.63 8.47 8.61
CA MET A 157 4.71 7.81 7.31
C MET A 157 5.16 8.78 6.22
N VAL A 158 6.29 8.47 5.60
CA VAL A 158 6.81 9.18 4.44
C VAL A 158 6.59 8.33 3.20
N PHE A 159 5.67 8.75 2.31
CA PHE A 159 5.39 8.05 1.06
C PHE A 159 5.56 8.95 -0.15
N TYR A 160 6.40 8.50 -1.10
CA TYR A 160 6.55 9.15 -2.40
C TYR A 160 6.63 8.12 -3.52
N GLY A 161 6.35 8.57 -4.75
CA GLY A 161 6.49 7.73 -5.93
C GLY A 161 6.93 8.50 -7.16
N THR A 162 7.55 7.80 -8.11
CA THR A 162 7.77 8.30 -9.47
C THR A 162 7.05 7.40 -10.47
N LEU A 163 6.18 8.02 -11.27
CA LEU A 163 5.31 7.34 -12.22
C LEU A 163 5.63 7.82 -13.64
N ASP A 164 5.50 6.89 -14.59
CA ASP A 164 5.66 7.17 -16.02
C ASP A 164 4.48 7.98 -16.58
N THR A 165 3.30 7.78 -16.00
CA THR A 165 2.07 8.48 -16.35
C THR A 165 1.13 8.54 -15.15
N LEU A 166 0.24 9.53 -15.10
CA LEU A 166 -0.91 9.53 -14.18
C LEU A 166 -2.22 9.18 -14.89
N GLU A 167 -2.16 8.83 -16.18
CA GLU A 167 -3.35 8.59 -17.00
C GLU A 167 -4.25 7.53 -16.37
N ASN A 168 -3.69 6.43 -15.87
CA ASN A 168 -4.44 5.37 -15.21
C ASN A 168 -5.08 5.84 -13.91
N ALA A 169 -4.33 6.56 -13.06
CA ALA A 169 -4.86 7.10 -11.82
C ALA A 169 -5.97 8.14 -12.07
N ILE A 170 -5.86 8.96 -13.12
CA ILE A 170 -6.89 9.93 -13.52
C ILE A 170 -8.12 9.22 -14.09
N LYS A 171 -7.95 8.28 -15.03
CA LYS A 171 -9.05 7.48 -15.61
C LYS A 171 -9.78 6.68 -14.53
N GLY A 172 -9.03 6.17 -13.56
CA GLY A 172 -9.55 5.47 -12.39
C GLY A 172 -10.19 6.39 -11.35
N GLY A 173 -10.09 7.72 -11.47
CA GLY A 173 -10.64 8.66 -10.48
C GLY A 173 -9.88 8.73 -9.15
N ARG A 174 -8.63 8.23 -9.10
CA ARG A 174 -7.77 8.23 -7.91
C ARG A 174 -6.86 9.46 -7.82
N VAL A 175 -6.75 10.21 -8.92
CA VAL A 175 -6.05 11.50 -8.99
C VAL A 175 -6.95 12.53 -9.68
N ASN A 176 -7.01 13.75 -9.14
CA ASN A 176 -7.79 14.84 -9.73
C ASN A 176 -7.27 15.19 -11.15
N PRO A 177 -8.14 15.23 -12.18
CA PRO A 177 -7.75 15.53 -13.57
C PRO A 177 -7.03 16.87 -13.75
N ILE A 178 -7.28 17.87 -12.89
CA ILE A 178 -6.63 19.19 -12.96
C ILE A 178 -5.11 19.08 -12.75
N ALA A 179 -4.66 18.06 -11.99
CA ALA A 179 -3.25 17.77 -11.80
C ALA A 179 -2.57 17.20 -13.08
N GLY A 180 -3.34 16.79 -14.08
CA GLY A 180 -2.86 16.25 -15.37
C GLY A 180 -2.08 17.25 -16.24
N LYS A 181 -2.13 18.55 -15.93
CA LYS A 181 -1.35 19.58 -16.65
C LYS A 181 0.17 19.40 -16.52
N LEU A 182 0.65 18.57 -15.58
CA LEU A 182 2.07 18.25 -15.43
C LEU A 182 2.59 17.25 -16.50
N ILE A 183 1.73 16.56 -17.25
CA ILE A 183 2.07 15.35 -18.03
C ILE A 183 2.36 15.63 -19.52
N ASN A 184 2.00 16.79 -20.05
CA ASN A 184 1.94 17.04 -21.52
C ASN A 184 3.31 17.19 -22.23
N ALA A 185 4.41 16.68 -21.66
CA ALA A 185 5.74 16.77 -22.28
C ALA A 185 6.45 15.41 -22.31
N LEU A 186 7.03 15.08 -23.46
CA LEU A 186 7.74 13.82 -23.71
C LEU A 186 8.86 13.57 -22.67
N ASN A 187 8.99 12.32 -22.22
CA ASN A 187 10.02 11.84 -21.29
C ASN A 187 10.02 12.46 -19.88
N PHE A 188 8.93 13.08 -19.45
CA PHE A 188 8.76 13.46 -18.05
C PHE A 188 8.18 12.31 -17.23
N LYS A 189 8.75 12.09 -16.05
CA LYS A 189 8.17 11.28 -14.98
C LYS A 189 7.51 12.21 -13.98
N VAL A 190 6.38 11.79 -13.42
CA VAL A 190 5.66 12.55 -12.39
C VAL A 190 6.09 12.08 -11.01
N ILE A 191 6.28 13.01 -10.09
CA ILE A 191 6.56 12.73 -8.69
C ILE A 191 5.28 12.95 -7.90
N ILE A 192 4.89 11.95 -7.11
CA ILE A 192 3.72 11.98 -6.26
C ILE A 192 4.10 11.88 -4.79
N LYS A 193 3.20 12.31 -3.93
CA LYS A 193 3.12 11.92 -2.51
C LYS A 193 1.71 11.49 -2.16
N ILE A 194 1.55 10.83 -1.01
CA ILE A 194 0.25 10.74 -0.34
C ILE A 194 0.12 11.94 0.61
N ASP A 195 -1.07 12.54 0.63
CA ASP A 195 -1.39 13.70 1.47
C ASP A 195 -2.86 13.62 1.84
N GLU A 196 -3.18 13.54 3.13
CA GLU A 196 -4.55 13.38 3.66
C GLU A 196 -5.31 12.22 2.97
N GLY A 197 -4.63 11.08 2.78
CA GLY A 197 -5.22 9.91 2.13
C GLY A 197 -5.37 10.02 0.61
N LEU A 198 -4.88 11.07 -0.04
CA LEU A 198 -5.02 11.29 -1.48
C LEU A 198 -3.67 11.27 -2.21
N VAL A 199 -3.67 10.76 -3.44
CA VAL A 199 -2.50 10.86 -4.33
C VAL A 199 -2.38 12.28 -4.85
N LYS A 200 -1.27 12.97 -4.52
CA LYS A 200 -0.96 14.33 -4.97
C LYS A 200 0.25 14.33 -5.90
N PRO A 201 0.10 14.74 -7.17
CA PRO A 201 1.23 15.08 -8.01
C PRO A 201 1.85 16.38 -7.50
N ILE A 202 3.13 16.33 -7.13
CA ILE A 202 3.83 17.47 -6.52
C ILE A 202 4.91 18.05 -7.43
N ASP A 203 5.44 17.25 -8.35
CA ASP A 203 6.50 17.69 -9.24
C ASP A 203 6.65 16.77 -10.46
N LYS A 204 7.60 17.10 -11.34
CA LYS A 204 8.03 16.30 -12.48
C LYS A 204 9.53 16.44 -12.73
N ALA A 205 10.10 15.43 -13.36
CA ALA A 205 11.49 15.44 -13.79
C ALA A 205 11.65 14.76 -15.14
N ARG A 206 12.60 15.22 -15.95
CA ARG A 206 12.89 14.61 -17.25
C ARG A 206 13.86 13.45 -17.08
N GLY A 207 13.43 12.25 -17.50
CA GLY A 207 14.21 11.02 -17.44
C GLY A 207 14.32 10.44 -16.03
N GLU A 208 14.65 9.15 -15.99
CA GLU A 208 14.61 8.33 -14.77
C GLU A 208 15.64 8.73 -13.71
N SER A 209 16.88 9.03 -14.11
CA SER A 209 17.93 9.43 -13.15
C SER A 209 17.55 10.72 -12.40
N ASN A 210 16.98 11.71 -13.08
CA ASN A 210 16.59 12.96 -12.45
C ASN A 210 15.33 12.81 -11.60
N SER A 211 14.38 11.96 -12.00
CA SER A 211 13.18 11.71 -11.20
C SER A 211 13.51 10.99 -9.90
N LEU A 212 14.38 9.98 -9.93
CA LEU A 212 14.85 9.28 -8.73
C LEU A 212 15.64 10.20 -7.80
N LYS A 213 16.59 11.01 -8.32
CA LYS A 213 17.33 11.99 -7.51
C LYS A 213 16.39 12.97 -6.79
N LYS A 214 15.37 13.44 -7.49
CA LYS A 214 14.40 14.39 -6.96
C LYS A 214 13.47 13.72 -5.94
N LEU A 215 13.03 12.49 -6.21
CA LEU A 215 12.29 11.65 -5.27
C LEU A 215 13.03 11.50 -3.94
N PHE A 216 14.31 11.14 -3.99
CA PHE A 216 15.15 11.03 -2.79
C PHE A 216 15.38 12.36 -2.08
N THR A 217 15.43 13.47 -2.80
CA THR A 217 15.52 14.79 -2.18
C THR A 217 14.27 15.07 -1.33
N TYR A 218 13.07 14.70 -1.81
CA TYR A 218 11.86 14.84 -1.01
C TYR A 218 11.87 13.95 0.23
N ILE A 219 12.23 12.69 0.08
CA ILE A 219 12.31 11.74 1.21
C ILE A 219 13.29 12.26 2.27
N LYS A 220 14.49 12.69 1.86
CA LYS A 220 15.50 13.23 2.77
C LYS A 220 15.03 14.48 3.52
N ASN A 221 14.18 15.30 2.91
CA ASN A 221 13.65 16.49 3.56
C ASN A 221 12.55 16.17 4.60
N CYS A 222 12.00 14.96 4.57
CA CYS A 222 10.96 14.49 5.50
C CYS A 222 11.51 13.56 6.59
N VAL A 223 12.66 12.93 6.36
CA VAL A 223 13.28 11.98 7.30
C VAL A 223 14.41 12.68 8.06
N ASP A 224 14.35 12.68 9.39
CA ASP A 224 15.48 13.12 10.20
C ASP A 224 16.66 12.16 10.01
N ILE A 225 17.78 12.71 9.56
CA ILE A 225 19.00 11.94 9.31
C ILE A 225 19.57 11.31 10.58
N ASN A 226 19.27 11.87 11.75
CA ASN A 226 19.72 11.33 13.03
C ASN A 226 18.88 10.13 13.50
N GLU A 227 17.70 9.93 12.92
CA GLU A 227 16.79 8.83 13.26
C GLU A 227 16.70 7.78 12.15
N ILE A 228 17.40 7.98 11.03
CA ILE A 228 17.30 7.13 9.84
C ILE A 228 17.65 5.65 10.12
N GLU A 229 18.55 5.41 11.07
CA GLU A 229 18.98 4.07 11.49
C GLU A 229 17.97 3.31 12.33
N HIS A 230 16.85 3.95 12.69
CA HIS A 230 15.72 3.33 13.40
C HIS A 230 14.48 3.25 12.51
N LYS A 231 14.64 3.50 11.20
CA LYS A 231 13.55 3.51 10.22
C LYS A 231 13.76 2.41 9.21
N ASP A 232 12.65 1.82 8.79
CA ASP A 232 12.63 0.88 7.67
C ASP A 232 12.26 1.61 6.38
N ILE A 233 12.78 1.12 5.26
CA ILE A 233 12.43 1.61 3.93
C ILE A 233 12.01 0.45 3.03
N ILE A 234 10.86 0.60 2.36
CA ILE A 234 10.40 -0.33 1.32
C ILE A 234 10.43 0.38 -0.03
N VAL A 235 11.00 -0.29 -1.03
CA VAL A 235 10.95 0.09 -2.44
C VAL A 235 9.93 -0.78 -3.16
N GLY A 236 8.80 -0.20 -3.54
CA GLY A 236 7.77 -0.86 -4.35
C GLY A 236 8.03 -0.66 -5.83
N HIS A 237 7.82 -1.68 -6.67
CA HIS A 237 8.00 -1.56 -8.11
C HIS A 237 6.88 -2.19 -8.94
N ALA A 238 6.44 -1.49 -9.98
CA ALA A 238 5.43 -1.98 -10.92
C ALA A 238 6.10 -2.66 -12.12
N ASN A 239 6.31 -3.97 -12.03
CA ASN A 239 6.95 -4.79 -13.07
C ASN A 239 8.30 -4.25 -13.60
N CYS A 240 9.14 -3.70 -12.73
CA CYS A 240 10.46 -3.17 -13.09
C CYS A 240 11.55 -3.54 -12.06
N PRO A 241 11.78 -4.84 -11.80
CA PRO A 241 12.67 -5.32 -10.73
C PRO A 241 14.10 -4.80 -10.86
N GLU A 242 14.67 -4.77 -12.08
CA GLU A 242 16.03 -4.24 -12.30
C GLU A 242 16.18 -2.76 -11.88
N LYS A 243 15.09 -1.98 -12.00
CA LYS A 243 15.05 -0.59 -11.57
C LYS A 243 14.99 -0.52 -10.04
N ALA A 244 14.15 -1.34 -9.42
CA ALA A 244 14.04 -1.44 -7.97
C ALA A 244 15.38 -1.81 -7.33
N GLU A 245 16.09 -2.79 -7.88
CA GLU A 245 17.40 -3.21 -7.38
C GLU A 245 18.45 -2.10 -7.46
N LYS A 246 18.44 -1.29 -8.53
CA LYS A 246 19.33 -0.11 -8.62
C LYS A 246 18.98 0.94 -7.56
N VAL A 247 17.69 1.13 -7.28
CA VAL A 247 17.22 2.06 -6.24
C VAL A 247 17.61 1.54 -4.86
N LYS A 248 17.36 0.26 -4.55
CA LYS A 248 17.80 -0.41 -3.31
C LYS A 248 19.29 -0.27 -3.12
N LYS A 249 20.10 -0.59 -4.13
CA LYS A 249 21.55 -0.43 -4.06
C LYS A 249 21.97 1.00 -3.76
N PHE A 250 21.36 1.99 -4.41
CA PHE A 250 21.65 3.39 -4.13
C PHE A 250 21.35 3.77 -2.67
N ILE A 251 20.21 3.30 -2.13
CA ILE A 251 19.82 3.53 -0.74
C ILE A 251 20.89 2.95 0.20
N VAL A 252 21.22 1.67 0.05
CA VAL A 252 22.19 0.96 0.90
C VAL A 252 23.58 1.59 0.82
N ASP A 253 24.00 2.08 -0.35
CA ASP A 253 25.32 2.69 -0.52
C ASP A 253 25.44 4.09 0.14
N HIS A 254 24.32 4.77 0.45
CA HIS A 254 24.33 6.18 0.88
C HIS A 254 23.62 6.45 2.21
N TYR A 255 22.80 5.52 2.69
CA TYR A 255 21.96 5.67 3.88
C TYR A 255 21.98 4.38 4.70
N ASN A 256 21.89 4.54 6.02
CA ASN A 256 21.90 3.44 6.96
C ASN A 256 20.50 3.26 7.55
N PHE A 257 19.54 2.80 6.75
CA PHE A 257 18.23 2.38 7.26
C PHE A 257 18.37 1.05 8.01
N GLU A 258 17.45 0.77 8.94
CA GLU A 258 17.43 -0.50 9.69
C GLU A 258 17.23 -1.67 8.71
N GLU A 259 16.15 -1.64 7.94
CA GLU A 259 15.92 -2.57 6.82
C GLU A 259 15.66 -1.84 5.51
N THR A 260 16.15 -2.42 4.39
CA THR A 260 15.86 -1.96 3.03
C THR A 260 15.28 -3.10 2.20
N LEU A 261 13.95 -3.10 2.07
CA LEU A 261 13.18 -4.18 1.45
C LEU A 261 12.63 -3.77 0.08
N VAL A 262 12.27 -4.76 -0.74
CA VAL A 262 11.69 -4.57 -2.07
C VAL A 262 10.38 -5.32 -2.19
N ALA A 263 9.37 -4.69 -2.76
CA ALA A 263 8.05 -5.29 -2.97
C ALA A 263 7.62 -5.18 -4.44
N ASN A 264 6.94 -6.23 -4.91
CA ASN A 264 6.21 -6.18 -6.17
C ASN A 264 4.89 -5.42 -5.96
N ILE A 265 4.58 -4.48 -6.84
CA ILE A 265 3.26 -3.84 -6.87
C ILE A 265 2.28 -4.79 -7.56
N GLY A 266 1.23 -5.17 -6.84
CA GLY A 266 0.22 -6.11 -7.29
C GLY A 266 -0.83 -5.51 -8.24
N PRO A 267 -1.78 -6.32 -8.70
CA PRO A 267 -2.80 -5.93 -9.68
C PRO A 267 -3.63 -4.70 -9.29
N ILE A 268 -3.92 -4.54 -8.00
CA ILE A 268 -4.81 -3.49 -7.50
C ILE A 268 -4.13 -2.13 -7.60
N MET A 269 -2.95 -1.99 -6.99
CA MET A 269 -2.18 -0.75 -7.04
C MET A 269 -1.59 -0.53 -8.44
N GLY A 270 -1.13 -1.60 -9.08
CA GLY A 270 -0.60 -1.62 -10.44
C GLY A 270 -1.58 -1.07 -11.48
N THR A 271 -2.89 -1.29 -11.30
CA THR A 271 -3.93 -0.70 -12.15
C THR A 271 -3.77 0.81 -12.27
N PHE A 272 -3.48 1.50 -11.15
CA PHE A 272 -3.43 2.96 -11.11
C PHE A 272 -2.02 3.53 -11.25
N THR A 273 -1.00 2.86 -10.71
CA THR A 273 0.40 3.33 -10.78
C THR A 273 1.03 3.14 -12.14
N ALA A 274 0.49 2.19 -12.94
CA ALA A 274 1.01 1.74 -14.22
C ALA A 274 2.39 1.07 -14.14
N GLU A 275 2.69 0.25 -15.15
CA GLU A 275 3.99 -0.40 -15.31
C GLU A 275 5.14 0.63 -15.34
N GLY A 276 6.26 0.29 -14.69
CA GLY A 276 7.47 1.11 -14.63
C GLY A 276 7.58 2.03 -13.41
N ALA A 277 6.52 2.19 -12.62
CA ALA A 277 6.50 3.00 -11.41
C ALA A 277 7.43 2.48 -10.31
N ILE A 278 8.00 3.42 -9.54
CA ILE A 278 8.72 3.15 -8.29
C ILE A 278 8.02 3.92 -7.17
N LEU A 279 7.74 3.23 -6.07
CA LEU A 279 7.20 3.79 -4.84
C LEU A 279 8.24 3.61 -3.73
N ILE A 280 8.28 4.55 -2.80
CA ILE A 280 9.12 4.47 -1.61
C ILE A 280 8.27 4.87 -0.41
N ALA A 281 8.29 4.01 0.61
CA ALA A 281 7.71 4.27 1.91
C ALA A 281 8.80 4.14 2.97
N VAL A 282 8.81 5.08 3.93
CA VAL A 282 9.71 5.08 5.08
C VAL A 282 8.87 5.26 6.34
N LEU A 283 9.12 4.44 7.35
CA LEU A 283 8.50 4.54 8.66
C LEU A 283 9.55 4.32 9.76
#